data_AF-A0A970TBQ9-F1
#
_entry.id   AF-A0A970TBQ9-F1
#
_cell.length_a   1.000
_cell.length_b   1.000
_cell.length_c   1.000
_cell.angle_alpha   90.00
_cell.angle_beta   90.00
_cell.angle_gamma   90.00
#
_symmetry.space_group_name_H-M   'P 1'
#
loop_
_entity.id
_entity.type
_entity.pdbx_description
1 polymer ?
#
loop_
_entity_poly.entity_id
_entity_poly.type
_entity_poly.pdbx_seq_one_letter_code
_entity_poly.pdbx_strand_id
1 'polypeptide(L)'
;MLIPRLQFFIIGPLVAALLAGVLTSAPVLAEGFIPADGCYLGAYIELDCATGGDIDDFESIIGRPHASYFRYVGYGSPFPFRWVREMHERGILPHIAWEPNNGLEPVRDDDYLRGWAEAAARTGGPVFLRYASEMNGTWQAYSGNPAEFIEKWRSVARVMREIAPNVIMVWCPFATPQRTITEYYPGDEWVDWVGVNIYSVHHYDGDITKPAVDDPREQLRYVYDLYADRKPIAICEYAATHFCAACNSDVTDFGLQQMTRLYEALPTQFPRVKMIAWFCVDTVGTGLASNNYSLTASREFAERYRELVGDSYFLGRLPESSRMIASMPRTTPAPVVPTPAPVPFGPLEIPAVEPPPEQPEEQPTGPLPPTDHPLALARLGPVSPSQIDIAVIGAPPSAVRGEVEIVAEAGEDLNVEVVEFHIDGQWRAITNVTPFRFPWNASLVEPGVHTLTVVGMNSGSVPVHETTVSVIVVGEVGG
;
A
#
# COMPACT_ATOMS: atom_id res chain seq x y z
N MET A 1 42.68 75.90 2.19
CA MET A 1 41.61 76.56 1.41
C MET A 1 40.57 75.50 1.09
N LEU A 2 39.33 75.72 1.55
CA LEU A 2 38.11 74.91 1.41
C LEU A 2 38.10 73.47 1.98
N ILE A 3 37.34 73.32 3.07
CA ILE A 3 36.65 72.10 3.52
C ILE A 3 35.25 72.12 2.90
N PRO A 4 34.67 70.99 2.45
CA PRO A 4 33.30 70.71 2.89
C PRO A 4 32.96 69.23 3.17
N ARG A 5 32.22 69.08 4.29
CA ARG A 5 31.02 68.26 4.55
C ARG A 5 31.12 66.72 4.55
N LEU A 6 31.32 66.18 5.75
CA LEU A 6 30.77 64.90 6.20
C LEU A 6 29.30 65.08 6.58
N GLN A 7 28.41 64.24 6.05
CA GLN A 7 27.02 64.11 6.49
C GLN A 7 26.82 62.74 7.13
N PHE A 8 26.38 62.75 8.38
CA PHE A 8 25.97 61.58 9.17
C PHE A 8 24.67 60.99 8.60
N PHE A 9 24.58 59.66 8.52
CA PHE A 9 23.31 58.95 8.64
C PHE A 9 23.46 57.78 9.63
N ILE A 10 22.47 57.73 10.51
CA ILE A 10 22.35 56.92 11.72
C ILE A 10 22.01 55.48 11.35
N ILE A 11 22.66 54.54 12.05
CA ILE A 11 22.46 53.10 11.98
C ILE A 11 21.13 52.74 12.66
N GLY A 12 20.22 52.07 11.94
CA GLY A 12 19.11 51.32 12.52
C GLY A 12 19.37 49.82 12.35
N PRO A 13 19.10 48.96 13.35
CA PRO A 13 19.34 47.53 13.20
C PRO A 13 18.17 46.91 12.42
N LEU A 14 18.48 46.38 11.23
CA LEU A 14 17.55 45.54 10.49
C LEU A 14 17.58 44.14 11.12
N VAL A 15 16.55 43.82 11.91
CA VAL A 15 16.30 42.46 12.37
C VAL A 15 15.80 41.65 11.17
N ALA A 16 16.66 40.78 10.64
CA ALA A 16 16.27 39.81 9.63
C ALA A 16 15.51 38.67 10.32
N ALA A 17 14.19 38.67 10.18
CA ALA A 17 13.37 37.50 10.50
C ALA A 17 13.58 36.45 9.40
N LEU A 18 14.28 35.36 9.74
CA LEU A 18 14.30 34.15 8.93
C LEU A 18 12.92 33.48 9.09
N LEU A 19 12.02 33.71 8.12
CA LEU A 19 10.84 32.87 7.95
C LEU A 19 11.32 31.55 7.33
N ALA A 20 11.52 30.55 8.18
CA ALA A 20 11.56 29.16 7.75
C ALA A 20 10.18 28.83 7.18
N GLY A 21 10.05 28.87 5.86
CA GLY A 21 8.88 28.38 5.16
C GLY A 21 8.76 26.88 5.40
N VAL A 22 7.86 26.48 6.28
CA VAL A 22 7.34 25.12 6.29
C VAL A 22 6.61 24.95 4.96
N LEU A 23 7.26 24.30 4.01
CA LEU A 23 6.61 23.77 2.82
C LEU A 23 5.63 22.71 3.30
N THR A 24 4.39 23.10 3.56
CA THR A 24 3.29 22.16 3.67
C THR A 24 3.08 21.55 2.28
N SER A 25 3.67 20.38 2.05
CA SER A 25 3.34 19.56 0.89
C SER A 25 1.84 19.25 0.98
N ALA A 26 1.06 19.81 0.06
CA ALA A 26 -0.34 19.43 -0.09
C ALA A 26 -0.40 17.89 -0.28
N PRO A 27 -1.36 17.18 0.34
CA PRO A 27 -1.51 15.76 0.13
C PRO A 27 -1.68 15.50 -1.37
N VAL A 28 -0.82 14.64 -1.93
CA VAL A 28 -0.98 14.15 -3.29
C VAL A 28 -2.29 13.36 -3.33
N LEU A 29 -3.31 13.92 -3.97
CA LEU A 29 -4.56 13.20 -4.23
C LEU A 29 -4.26 12.03 -5.18
N ALA A 30 -4.91 10.87 -4.97
CA ALA A 30 -4.82 9.65 -5.79
C ALA A 30 -5.23 9.82 -7.27
N GLU A 31 -5.52 11.04 -7.72
CA GLU A 31 -5.69 11.34 -9.13
C GLU A 31 -4.32 11.32 -9.84
N GLY A 32 -4.08 10.25 -10.60
CA GLY A 32 -3.44 10.43 -11.89
C GLY A 32 -2.03 9.92 -12.11
N PHE A 33 -1.57 8.92 -11.36
CA PHE A 33 -0.33 8.20 -11.72
C PHE A 33 -0.47 7.36 -13.00
N ILE A 34 -1.38 7.71 -13.90
CA ILE A 34 -1.60 7.10 -15.20
C ILE A 34 -0.69 7.84 -16.19
N PRO A 35 0.25 7.15 -16.85
CA PRO A 35 1.08 7.80 -17.85
C PRO A 35 0.20 8.09 -19.08
N ALA A 36 0.25 9.33 -19.57
CA ALA A 36 -0.52 9.76 -20.74
C ALA A 36 -0.25 8.82 -21.93
N ASP A 37 1.03 8.52 -22.15
CA ASP A 37 1.54 7.61 -23.15
C ASP A 37 2.49 6.58 -22.50
N GLY A 38 2.52 5.38 -23.04
CA GLY A 38 3.38 4.30 -22.55
C GLY A 38 2.76 3.45 -21.44
N CYS A 39 3.59 2.55 -20.92
CA CYS A 39 3.26 1.54 -19.92
C CYS A 39 4.42 1.37 -18.94
N TYR A 40 4.16 1.41 -17.64
CA TYR A 40 5.17 1.17 -16.62
C TYR A 40 5.68 -0.27 -16.66
N LEU A 41 7.00 -0.41 -16.65
CA LEU A 41 7.64 -1.69 -16.34
C LEU A 41 7.61 -1.90 -14.84
N GLY A 42 7.07 -3.04 -14.43
CA GLY A 42 7.08 -3.52 -13.06
C GLY A 42 7.89 -4.80 -12.91
N ALA A 43 8.31 -5.13 -11.70
CA ALA A 43 8.81 -6.47 -11.40
C ALA A 43 8.57 -6.90 -9.95
N TYR A 44 8.44 -8.19 -9.72
CA TYR A 44 8.68 -8.82 -8.43
C TYR A 44 9.99 -9.59 -8.49
N ILE A 45 10.87 -9.29 -7.53
CA ILE A 45 12.24 -9.78 -7.52
C ILE A 45 12.69 -10.27 -6.13
N GLU A 46 11.87 -10.17 -5.08
CA GLU A 46 12.29 -10.52 -3.71
C GLU A 46 12.80 -11.97 -3.59
N LEU A 47 12.31 -12.88 -4.43
CA LEU A 47 12.73 -14.28 -4.50
C LEU A 47 13.53 -14.62 -5.77
N ASP A 48 14.05 -13.61 -6.45
CA ASP A 48 14.92 -13.84 -7.59
C ASP A 48 16.26 -14.43 -7.13
N CYS A 49 16.67 -15.54 -7.73
CA CYS A 49 17.79 -16.33 -7.25
C CYS A 49 19.17 -15.66 -7.44
N ALA A 50 19.30 -14.75 -8.41
CA ALA A 50 20.57 -14.10 -8.71
C ALA A 50 20.77 -12.83 -7.90
N THR A 51 19.69 -12.12 -7.59
CA THR A 51 19.72 -10.77 -7.00
C THR A 51 19.27 -10.75 -5.55
N GLY A 52 18.53 -11.76 -5.09
CA GLY A 52 17.97 -11.79 -3.73
C GLY A 52 17.07 -10.60 -3.43
N GLY A 53 16.44 -10.01 -4.46
CA GLY A 53 15.60 -8.82 -4.32
C GLY A 53 16.33 -7.48 -4.44
N ASP A 54 17.65 -7.47 -4.68
CA ASP A 54 18.37 -6.22 -4.90
C ASP A 54 18.03 -5.60 -6.26
N ILE A 55 17.51 -4.37 -6.24
CA ILE A 55 17.05 -3.67 -7.44
C ILE A 55 18.24 -3.25 -8.32
N ASP A 56 19.36 -2.81 -7.73
CA ASP A 56 20.50 -2.33 -8.53
C ASP A 56 21.16 -3.49 -9.28
N ASP A 57 21.30 -4.65 -8.64
CA ASP A 57 21.78 -5.87 -9.27
C ASP A 57 20.81 -6.36 -10.37
N PHE A 58 19.50 -6.35 -10.09
CA PHE A 58 18.50 -6.72 -11.09
C PHE A 58 18.53 -5.80 -12.32
N GLU A 59 18.56 -4.49 -12.12
CA GLU A 59 18.61 -3.52 -13.22
C GLU A 59 19.93 -3.57 -13.99
N SER A 60 21.04 -3.93 -13.32
CA SER A 60 22.33 -4.18 -13.95
C SER A 60 22.27 -5.41 -14.88
N ILE A 61 21.68 -6.51 -14.42
CA ILE A 61 21.51 -7.74 -15.23
C ILE A 61 20.56 -7.49 -16.40
N ILE A 62 19.41 -6.89 -16.15
CA ILE A 62 18.40 -6.62 -17.19
C ILE A 62 18.84 -5.49 -18.13
N GLY A 63 19.67 -4.56 -17.65
CA GLY A 63 20.14 -3.41 -18.41
C GLY A 63 19.06 -2.32 -18.58
N ARG A 64 18.01 -2.32 -17.75
CA ARG A 64 16.97 -1.29 -17.78
C ARG A 64 16.32 -1.09 -16.41
N PRO A 65 16.05 0.17 -16.03
CA PRO A 65 15.27 0.48 -14.84
C PRO A 65 13.79 0.05 -14.96
N HIS A 66 13.15 -0.31 -13.85
CA HIS A 66 11.70 -0.56 -13.76
C HIS A 66 10.97 0.53 -12.97
N ALA A 67 9.83 0.99 -13.48
CA ALA A 67 9.07 2.08 -12.88
C ALA A 67 8.29 1.63 -11.63
N SER A 68 8.10 0.33 -11.43
CA SER A 68 7.43 -0.22 -10.26
C SER A 68 8.11 -1.49 -9.78
N TYR A 69 8.13 -1.70 -8.48
CA TYR A 69 8.42 -2.99 -7.88
C TYR A 69 7.28 -3.34 -6.95
N PHE A 70 6.89 -4.62 -6.96
CA PHE A 70 5.88 -5.09 -6.02
C PHE A 70 6.43 -6.07 -4.99
N ARG A 71 5.73 -6.13 -3.85
CA ARG A 71 5.99 -7.08 -2.77
C ARG A 71 4.72 -7.59 -2.14
N TYR A 72 4.79 -8.78 -1.56
CA TYR A 72 3.68 -9.35 -0.79
C TYR A 72 3.75 -8.92 0.66
N VAL A 73 2.61 -8.55 1.22
CA VAL A 73 2.43 -8.23 2.64
C VAL A 73 1.20 -8.98 3.13
N GLY A 74 1.32 -9.72 4.22
CA GLY A 74 0.16 -10.36 4.85
C GLY A 74 -0.70 -9.36 5.61
N TYR A 75 -2.02 -9.49 5.56
CA TYR A 75 -2.91 -8.77 6.46
C TYR A 75 -2.60 -9.15 7.93
N GLY A 76 -2.54 -8.15 8.81
CA GLY A 76 -2.00 -8.24 10.16
C GLY A 76 -0.52 -7.83 10.28
N SER A 77 0.22 -7.74 9.17
CA SER A 77 1.62 -7.25 9.16
C SER A 77 1.68 -5.71 9.15
N PRO A 78 2.77 -5.09 9.64
CA PRO A 78 2.92 -3.64 9.57
C PRO A 78 3.05 -3.15 8.13
N PHE A 79 2.66 -1.89 7.91
CA PHE A 79 2.91 -1.21 6.64
C PHE A 79 4.42 -1.19 6.32
N PRO A 80 4.88 -1.49 5.10
CA PRO A 80 6.30 -1.54 4.75
C PRO A 80 6.90 -0.13 4.52
N PHE A 81 6.83 0.76 5.51
CA PHE A 81 7.14 2.19 5.39
C PHE A 81 8.52 2.50 4.80
N ARG A 82 9.58 1.91 5.37
CA ARG A 82 10.97 2.14 4.91
C ARG A 82 11.13 1.79 3.43
N TRP A 83 10.60 0.64 3.03
CA TRP A 83 10.67 0.20 1.64
C TRP A 83 9.91 1.14 0.70
N VAL A 84 8.71 1.58 1.08
CA VAL A 84 7.94 2.55 0.28
C VAL A 84 8.70 3.87 0.12
N ARG A 85 9.29 4.38 1.21
CA ARG A 85 10.11 5.59 1.20
C ARG A 85 11.34 5.47 0.29
N GLU A 86 12.03 4.34 0.35
CA GLU A 86 13.16 4.05 -0.52
C GLU A 86 12.74 4.03 -2.01
N MET A 87 11.58 3.42 -2.33
CA MET A 87 11.07 3.43 -3.70
C MET A 87 10.79 4.86 -4.18
N HIS A 88 10.16 5.69 -3.35
CA HIS A 88 9.90 7.10 -3.68
C HIS A 88 11.19 7.89 -3.91
N GLU A 89 12.22 7.70 -3.08
CA GLU A 89 13.53 8.35 -3.22
C GLU A 89 14.24 7.98 -4.53
N ARG A 90 13.95 6.79 -5.07
CA ARG A 90 14.48 6.27 -6.34
C ARG A 90 13.60 6.60 -7.55
N GLY A 91 12.47 7.30 -7.35
CA GLY A 91 11.51 7.59 -8.42
C GLY A 91 10.81 6.34 -8.96
N ILE A 92 10.52 5.39 -8.07
CA ILE A 92 9.83 4.12 -8.33
C ILE A 92 8.43 4.15 -7.69
N LEU A 93 7.44 3.55 -8.36
CA LEU A 93 6.09 3.31 -7.86
C LEU A 93 6.06 2.05 -6.97
N PRO A 94 5.88 2.19 -5.64
CA PRO A 94 5.74 1.04 -4.77
C PRO A 94 4.35 0.42 -4.98
N HIS A 95 4.35 -0.88 -5.29
CA HIS A 95 3.15 -1.69 -5.45
C HIS A 95 3.10 -2.75 -4.33
N ILE A 96 2.07 -2.72 -3.50
CA ILE A 96 1.89 -3.64 -2.38
C ILE A 96 0.78 -4.62 -2.73
N ALA A 97 1.12 -5.91 -2.79
CA ALA A 97 0.15 -7.00 -2.83
C ALA A 97 -0.22 -7.36 -1.38
N TRP A 98 -1.37 -6.88 -0.92
CA TRP A 98 -1.78 -7.02 0.48
C TRP A 98 -2.82 -8.11 0.64
N GLU A 99 -2.43 -9.22 1.27
CA GLU A 99 -3.19 -10.47 1.21
C GLU A 99 -3.77 -10.87 2.58
N PRO A 100 -5.10 -10.98 2.71
CA PRO A 100 -5.74 -11.54 3.89
C PRO A 100 -5.63 -13.07 3.86
N ASN A 101 -4.40 -13.58 4.05
CA ASN A 101 -4.04 -15.00 3.94
C ASN A 101 -4.87 -15.93 4.86
N ASN A 102 -5.41 -15.40 5.95
CA ASN A 102 -6.25 -16.12 6.90
C ASN A 102 -7.77 -15.92 6.63
N GLY A 103 -8.15 -15.39 5.47
CA GLY A 103 -9.54 -15.11 5.09
C GLY A 103 -9.99 -13.69 5.42
N LEU A 104 -11.26 -13.38 5.11
CA LEU A 104 -11.83 -12.02 5.20
C LEU A 104 -12.35 -11.63 6.59
N GLU A 105 -12.48 -12.58 7.53
CA GLU A 105 -13.01 -12.34 8.87
C GLU A 105 -12.24 -11.26 9.68
N PRO A 106 -10.89 -11.21 9.62
CA PRO A 106 -10.10 -10.20 10.33
C PRO A 106 -10.15 -8.81 9.68
N VAL A 107 -10.72 -8.68 8.48
CA VAL A 107 -10.72 -7.43 7.74
C VAL A 107 -11.87 -6.56 8.25
N ARG A 108 -11.52 -5.52 9.00
CA ARG A 108 -12.48 -4.62 9.65
C ARG A 108 -11.93 -3.20 9.61
N ASP A 109 -12.84 -2.23 9.67
CA ASP A 109 -12.48 -0.86 10.00
C ASP A 109 -12.13 -0.79 11.48
N ASP A 110 -10.91 -1.21 11.78
CA ASP A 110 -10.35 -1.29 13.12
C ASP A 110 -9.04 -0.51 13.22
N ASP A 111 -8.51 -0.47 14.44
CA ASP A 111 -7.25 0.13 14.83
C ASP A 111 -6.08 -0.27 13.92
N TYR A 112 -6.01 -1.53 13.52
CA TYR A 112 -4.98 -2.04 12.62
C TYR A 112 -5.13 -1.43 11.22
N LEU A 113 -6.31 -1.52 10.60
CA LEU A 113 -6.53 -0.99 9.25
C LEU A 113 -6.30 0.53 9.20
N ARG A 114 -6.78 1.27 10.20
CA ARG A 114 -6.59 2.72 10.30
C ARG A 114 -5.12 3.08 10.50
N GLY A 115 -4.42 2.41 11.41
CA GLY A 115 -2.97 2.62 11.62
C GLY A 115 -2.13 2.28 10.38
N TRP A 116 -2.51 1.25 9.63
CA TRP A 116 -1.88 0.89 8.36
C TRP A 116 -2.08 2.00 7.32
N ALA A 117 -3.30 2.54 7.20
CA ALA A 117 -3.61 3.64 6.31
C ALA A 117 -2.85 4.92 6.69
N GLU A 118 -2.76 5.26 7.97
CA GLU A 118 -1.97 6.42 8.41
C GLU A 118 -0.48 6.27 8.05
N ALA A 119 0.09 5.07 8.23
CA ALA A 119 1.45 4.79 7.82
C ALA A 119 1.64 4.97 6.32
N ALA A 120 0.67 4.52 5.50
CA ALA A 120 0.66 4.76 4.07
C ALA A 120 0.59 6.25 3.73
N ALA A 121 -0.25 7.02 4.42
CA ALA A 121 -0.39 8.47 4.23
C ALA A 121 0.92 9.23 4.50
N ARG A 122 1.63 8.85 5.55
CA ARG A 122 2.90 9.48 5.96
C ARG A 122 4.06 9.28 4.97
N THR A 123 3.93 8.39 3.99
CA THR A 123 4.99 8.18 2.99
C THR A 123 5.17 9.37 2.06
N GLY A 124 4.12 10.19 1.88
CA GLY A 124 4.14 11.42 1.08
C GLY A 124 4.17 11.21 -0.43
N GLY A 125 3.99 9.97 -0.91
CA GLY A 125 3.97 9.63 -2.33
C GLY A 125 2.94 8.53 -2.68
N PRO A 126 2.77 8.19 -3.96
CA PRO A 126 1.79 7.20 -4.39
C PRO A 126 2.09 5.81 -3.85
N VAL A 127 1.05 5.06 -3.49
CA VAL A 127 1.16 3.65 -3.16
C VAL A 127 0.11 2.88 -3.96
N PHE A 128 0.55 1.99 -4.84
CA PHE A 128 -0.35 1.08 -5.56
C PHE A 128 -0.71 -0.08 -4.62
N LEU A 129 -1.93 -0.10 -4.11
CA LEU A 129 -2.41 -1.14 -3.21
C LEU A 129 -3.27 -2.15 -3.97
N ARG A 130 -2.70 -3.32 -4.21
CA ARG A 130 -3.40 -4.49 -4.74
C ARG A 130 -3.83 -5.37 -3.57
N TYR A 131 -5.00 -5.06 -3.03
CA TYR A 131 -5.60 -5.80 -1.93
C TYR A 131 -6.30 -7.07 -2.43
N ALA A 132 -6.06 -8.21 -1.77
CA ALA A 132 -6.78 -9.47 -1.97
C ALA A 132 -6.99 -9.89 -3.44
N SER A 133 -5.90 -9.95 -4.21
CA SER A 133 -5.93 -10.33 -5.63
C SER A 133 -6.29 -11.80 -5.87
N GLU A 134 -6.70 -12.14 -7.10
CA GLU A 134 -7.04 -13.52 -7.51
C GLU A 134 -8.22 -14.15 -6.76
N MET A 135 -9.04 -13.31 -6.16
CA MET A 135 -10.26 -13.68 -5.44
C MET A 135 -11.28 -14.49 -6.26
N ASN A 136 -11.20 -14.44 -7.59
CA ASN A 136 -12.14 -15.10 -8.52
C ASN A 136 -11.89 -16.61 -8.68
N GLY A 137 -10.83 -17.14 -8.06
CA GLY A 137 -10.48 -18.55 -8.07
C GLY A 137 -11.18 -19.39 -6.99
N THR A 138 -10.51 -20.47 -6.62
CA THR A 138 -10.91 -21.36 -5.50
C THR A 138 -9.77 -21.61 -4.51
N TRP A 139 -8.61 -20.98 -4.71
CA TRP A 139 -7.38 -21.26 -3.95
C TRP A 139 -7.13 -20.26 -2.82
N GLN A 140 -7.66 -19.05 -2.92
CA GLN A 140 -7.46 -18.05 -1.88
C GLN A 140 -8.45 -18.26 -0.72
N ALA A 141 -8.01 -18.00 0.52
CA ALA A 141 -8.86 -18.05 1.71
C ALA A 141 -10.04 -17.06 1.68
N TYR A 142 -9.99 -16.09 0.76
CA TYR A 142 -10.99 -15.06 0.48
C TYR A 142 -11.75 -15.30 -0.84
N SER A 143 -11.65 -16.49 -1.43
CA SER A 143 -12.48 -16.96 -2.55
C SER A 143 -13.83 -17.52 -2.09
N GLY A 144 -14.78 -17.72 -3.01
CA GLY A 144 -16.07 -18.37 -2.78
C GLY A 144 -17.22 -17.48 -2.29
N ASN A 145 -16.95 -16.31 -1.70
CA ASN A 145 -17.99 -15.36 -1.25
C ASN A 145 -17.82 -13.94 -1.83
N PRO A 146 -18.35 -13.66 -3.04
CA PRO A 146 -18.19 -12.37 -3.68
C PRO A 146 -18.84 -11.21 -2.90
N ALA A 147 -19.95 -11.45 -2.19
CA ALA A 147 -20.64 -10.41 -1.43
C ALA A 147 -19.81 -9.93 -0.23
N GLU A 148 -19.22 -10.86 0.52
CA GLU A 148 -18.30 -10.54 1.62
C GLU A 148 -17.02 -9.87 1.10
N PHE A 149 -16.46 -10.37 -0.02
CA PHE A 149 -15.32 -9.72 -0.65
C PHE A 149 -15.61 -8.25 -1.01
N ILE A 150 -16.76 -7.98 -1.64
CA ILE A 150 -17.14 -6.62 -2.02
C ILE A 150 -17.33 -5.74 -0.77
N GLU A 151 -17.93 -6.27 0.31
CA GLU A 151 -18.07 -5.55 1.57
C GLU A 151 -16.70 -5.15 2.15
N LYS A 152 -15.77 -6.10 2.25
CA LYS A 152 -14.41 -5.85 2.75
C LYS A 152 -13.61 -4.91 1.87
N TRP A 153 -13.68 -5.09 0.55
CA TRP A 153 -13.04 -4.19 -0.41
C TRP A 153 -13.48 -2.74 -0.18
N ARG A 154 -14.80 -2.51 -0.09
CA ARG A 154 -15.36 -1.18 0.12
C ARG A 154 -14.97 -0.60 1.47
N SER A 155 -14.86 -1.43 2.50
CA SER A 155 -14.35 -0.99 3.81
C SER A 155 -12.90 -0.51 3.73
N VAL A 156 -12.00 -1.31 3.15
CA VAL A 156 -10.60 -0.93 2.96
C VAL A 156 -10.47 0.33 2.11
N ALA A 157 -11.15 0.38 0.95
CA ALA A 157 -11.12 1.53 0.07
C ALA A 157 -11.65 2.80 0.75
N ARG A 158 -12.69 2.71 1.61
CA ARG A 158 -13.19 3.84 2.38
C ARG A 158 -12.13 4.38 3.34
N VAL A 159 -11.51 3.52 4.15
CA VAL A 159 -10.47 3.93 5.09
C VAL A 159 -9.28 4.56 4.36
N MET A 160 -8.87 3.99 3.22
CA MET A 160 -7.81 4.59 2.41
C MET A 160 -8.21 5.97 1.86
N ARG A 161 -9.44 6.15 1.38
CA ARG A 161 -9.91 7.48 0.93
C ARG A 161 -9.96 8.51 2.05
N GLU A 162 -10.32 8.09 3.25
CA GLU A 162 -10.43 8.94 4.44
C GLU A 162 -9.04 9.36 4.97
N ILE A 163 -8.13 8.41 5.12
CA ILE A 163 -6.87 8.59 5.86
C ILE A 163 -5.66 8.71 4.92
N ALA A 164 -5.64 7.93 3.84
CA ALA A 164 -4.49 7.76 2.95
C ALA A 164 -4.86 8.05 1.48
N PRO A 165 -5.28 9.29 1.15
CA PRO A 165 -5.75 9.63 -0.20
C PRO A 165 -4.65 9.53 -1.27
N ASN A 166 -3.40 9.23 -0.90
CA ASN A 166 -2.28 8.91 -1.77
C ASN A 166 -2.23 7.43 -2.20
N VAL A 167 -3.10 6.57 -1.65
CA VAL A 167 -3.22 5.16 -2.03
C VAL A 167 -4.09 5.01 -3.27
N ILE A 168 -3.59 4.25 -4.25
CA ILE A 168 -4.27 3.87 -5.49
C ILE A 168 -4.80 2.44 -5.33
N MET A 169 -6.11 2.27 -5.32
CA MET A 169 -6.75 0.95 -5.14
C MET A 169 -6.75 0.16 -6.47
N VAL A 170 -6.04 -0.97 -6.50
CA VAL A 170 -5.86 -1.83 -7.69
C VAL A 170 -6.63 -3.14 -7.55
N TRP A 171 -7.80 -3.25 -8.19
CA TRP A 171 -8.61 -4.48 -8.16
C TRP A 171 -8.12 -5.48 -9.20
N CYS A 172 -7.64 -6.65 -8.76
CA CYS A 172 -6.85 -7.54 -9.61
C CYS A 172 -7.32 -9.02 -9.55
N PRO A 173 -8.19 -9.47 -10.45
CA PRO A 173 -8.47 -10.90 -10.63
C PRO A 173 -7.29 -11.66 -11.25
N PHE A 174 -7.31 -12.99 -11.13
CA PHE A 174 -6.55 -13.88 -12.03
C PHE A 174 -7.33 -14.07 -13.34
N ALA A 175 -6.64 -14.18 -14.47
CA ALA A 175 -7.28 -14.26 -15.79
C ALA A 175 -8.26 -15.45 -15.95
N THR A 176 -8.07 -16.51 -15.15
CA THR A 176 -8.90 -17.72 -15.14
C THR A 176 -9.33 -18.05 -13.71
N PRO A 177 -10.57 -18.47 -13.44
CA PRO A 177 -11.69 -18.58 -14.36
C PRO A 177 -12.34 -17.22 -14.66
N GLN A 178 -12.70 -16.98 -15.93
CA GLN A 178 -13.32 -15.73 -16.37
C GLN A 178 -14.74 -15.53 -15.81
N ARG A 179 -15.50 -16.64 -15.65
CA ARG A 179 -16.92 -16.62 -15.28
C ARG A 179 -17.22 -15.87 -13.97
N THR A 180 -16.31 -15.92 -13.01
CA THR A 180 -16.49 -15.36 -11.66
C THR A 180 -15.91 -13.96 -11.54
N ILE A 181 -15.09 -13.49 -12.50
CA ILE A 181 -14.40 -12.19 -12.42
C ILE A 181 -15.37 -11.04 -12.11
N THR A 182 -16.48 -10.95 -12.83
CA THR A 182 -17.45 -9.85 -12.65
C THR A 182 -18.22 -9.93 -11.34
N GLU A 183 -18.31 -11.11 -10.71
CA GLU A 183 -19.02 -11.31 -9.44
C GLU A 183 -18.31 -10.60 -8.29
N TYR A 184 -16.98 -10.41 -8.40
CA TYR A 184 -16.13 -9.80 -7.37
C TYR A 184 -15.86 -8.31 -7.60
N TYR A 185 -16.42 -7.68 -8.64
CA TYR A 185 -16.15 -6.29 -8.95
C TYR A 185 -16.90 -5.35 -7.99
N PRO A 186 -16.20 -4.53 -7.18
CA PRO A 186 -16.84 -3.74 -6.11
C PRO A 186 -17.51 -2.46 -6.62
N GLY A 187 -17.28 -2.07 -7.89
CA GLY A 187 -17.82 -0.88 -8.52
C GLY A 187 -16.75 0.20 -8.79
N ASP A 188 -17.01 1.04 -9.79
CA ASP A 188 -16.05 2.04 -10.31
C ASP A 188 -15.58 3.06 -9.28
N GLU A 189 -16.43 3.41 -8.32
CA GLU A 189 -16.13 4.38 -7.26
C GLU A 189 -15.08 3.85 -6.27
N TRP A 190 -14.94 2.52 -6.17
CA TRP A 190 -14.06 1.85 -5.21
C TRP A 190 -12.74 1.35 -5.81
N VAL A 191 -12.53 1.56 -7.12
CA VAL A 191 -11.39 1.01 -7.87
C VAL A 191 -10.75 2.13 -8.68
N ASP A 192 -9.46 2.36 -8.48
CA ASP A 192 -8.69 3.32 -9.28
C ASP A 192 -8.14 2.66 -10.55
N TRP A 193 -7.57 1.46 -10.41
CA TRP A 193 -6.99 0.66 -11.49
C TRP A 193 -7.56 -0.75 -11.52
N VAL A 194 -7.74 -1.30 -12.72
CA VAL A 194 -8.12 -2.71 -12.89
C VAL A 194 -6.87 -3.51 -13.26
N GLY A 195 -6.49 -4.41 -12.36
CA GLY A 195 -5.41 -5.37 -12.53
C GLY A 195 -5.85 -6.63 -13.27
N VAL A 196 -4.88 -7.43 -13.72
CA VAL A 196 -5.05 -8.84 -14.06
C VAL A 196 -3.73 -9.58 -13.85
N ASN A 197 -3.79 -10.77 -13.24
CA ASN A 197 -2.66 -11.69 -13.15
C ASN A 197 -2.72 -12.72 -14.28
N ILE A 198 -1.58 -13.00 -14.91
CA ILE A 198 -1.48 -13.85 -16.11
C ILE A 198 -0.20 -14.69 -16.00
N TYR A 199 -0.31 -16.02 -16.14
CA TYR A 199 0.85 -16.90 -16.16
C TYR A 199 0.82 -17.81 -17.40
N SER A 200 1.88 -17.76 -18.19
CA SER A 200 2.07 -18.65 -19.34
C SER A 200 2.89 -19.86 -18.91
N VAL A 201 2.18 -20.95 -18.61
CA VAL A 201 2.76 -22.25 -18.24
C VAL A 201 2.68 -23.22 -19.41
N HIS A 202 3.54 -24.23 -19.44
CA HIS A 202 3.46 -25.30 -20.45
C HIS A 202 2.45 -26.39 -20.07
N HIS A 203 2.24 -26.61 -18.77
CA HIS A 203 1.24 -27.52 -18.21
C HIS A 203 0.61 -26.88 -16.97
N TYR A 204 -0.71 -26.99 -16.83
CA TYR A 204 -1.41 -26.48 -15.65
C TYR A 204 -1.13 -27.35 -14.43
N ASP A 205 -1.12 -26.72 -13.25
CA ASP A 205 -1.06 -27.37 -11.93
C ASP A 205 0.13 -28.33 -11.74
N GLY A 206 1.20 -28.20 -12.54
CA GLY A 206 2.30 -29.16 -12.53
C GLY A 206 1.93 -30.55 -13.05
N ASP A 207 0.81 -30.68 -13.78
CA ASP A 207 0.26 -31.95 -14.25
C ASP A 207 0.55 -32.17 -15.74
N ILE A 208 1.39 -33.17 -16.03
CA ILE A 208 1.79 -33.56 -17.40
C ILE A 208 0.60 -33.92 -18.31
N THR A 209 -0.56 -34.24 -17.74
CA THR A 209 -1.78 -34.58 -18.50
C THR A 209 -2.61 -33.35 -18.90
N LYS A 210 -2.24 -32.16 -18.41
CA LYS A 210 -2.95 -30.90 -18.64
C LYS A 210 -2.08 -29.91 -19.44
N PRO A 211 -1.81 -30.15 -20.73
CA PRO A 211 -1.05 -29.20 -21.54
C PRO A 211 -1.78 -27.87 -21.64
N ALA A 212 -1.02 -26.78 -21.51
CA ALA A 212 -1.52 -25.43 -21.64
C ALA A 212 -1.24 -24.90 -23.06
N VAL A 213 -2.28 -24.40 -23.72
CA VAL A 213 -2.22 -23.87 -25.10
C VAL A 213 -2.71 -22.43 -25.17
N ASP A 214 -2.79 -21.77 -24.01
CA ASP A 214 -3.32 -20.41 -23.91
C ASP A 214 -2.41 -19.38 -24.60
N ASP A 215 -3.06 -18.37 -25.18
CA ASP A 215 -2.43 -17.14 -25.61
C ASP A 215 -2.61 -16.08 -24.52
N PRO A 216 -1.53 -15.49 -23.96
CA PRO A 216 -1.63 -14.49 -22.91
C PRO A 216 -2.41 -13.25 -23.33
N ARG A 217 -2.49 -12.97 -24.64
CA ARG A 217 -3.29 -11.85 -25.17
C ARG A 217 -4.78 -12.11 -25.01
N GLU A 218 -5.23 -13.36 -25.18
CA GLU A 218 -6.62 -13.74 -24.99
C GLU A 218 -6.98 -13.82 -23.49
N GLN A 219 -6.04 -14.23 -22.65
CA GLN A 219 -6.18 -14.15 -21.19
C GLN A 219 -6.36 -12.70 -20.72
N LEU A 220 -5.61 -11.76 -21.30
CA LEU A 220 -5.78 -10.31 -21.04
C LEU A 220 -7.09 -9.75 -21.61
N ARG A 221 -7.49 -10.19 -22.80
CA ARG A 221 -8.58 -9.58 -23.60
C ARG A 221 -9.89 -9.47 -22.83
N TYR A 222 -10.26 -10.49 -22.06
CA TYR A 222 -11.51 -10.47 -21.31
C TYR A 222 -11.61 -9.32 -20.30
N VAL A 223 -10.57 -9.15 -19.46
CA VAL A 223 -10.51 -8.04 -18.50
C VAL A 223 -10.37 -6.70 -19.23
N TYR A 224 -9.56 -6.66 -20.28
CA TYR A 224 -9.39 -5.46 -21.08
C TYR A 224 -10.73 -4.97 -21.66
N ASP A 225 -11.49 -5.83 -22.34
CA ASP A 225 -12.74 -5.44 -23.00
C ASP A 225 -13.83 -5.00 -22.01
N LEU A 226 -13.82 -5.53 -20.78
CA LEU A 226 -14.80 -5.18 -19.74
C LEU A 226 -14.54 -3.83 -19.06
N TYR A 227 -13.27 -3.44 -18.92
CA TYR A 227 -12.88 -2.38 -18.01
C TYR A 227 -12.02 -1.29 -18.64
N ALA A 228 -11.35 -1.57 -19.77
CA ALA A 228 -10.38 -0.64 -20.32
C ALA A 228 -11.05 0.66 -20.70
N ASP A 229 -12.27 0.69 -21.23
CA ASP A 229 -12.99 1.91 -21.63
C ASP A 229 -13.09 2.98 -20.52
N ARG A 230 -13.06 2.55 -19.25
CA ARG A 230 -13.32 3.38 -18.07
C ARG A 230 -12.23 3.37 -17.01
N LYS A 231 -11.31 2.39 -17.01
CA LYS A 231 -10.19 2.29 -16.06
C LYS A 231 -8.86 2.02 -16.77
N PRO A 232 -7.73 2.54 -16.25
CA PRO A 232 -6.41 2.05 -16.67
C PRO A 232 -6.25 0.58 -16.28
N ILE A 233 -5.61 -0.20 -17.15
CA ILE A 233 -5.34 -1.62 -16.92
C ILE A 233 -3.91 -1.80 -16.42
N ALA A 234 -3.71 -2.62 -15.39
CA ALA A 234 -2.40 -3.11 -14.97
C ALA A 234 -2.34 -4.62 -15.16
N ILE A 235 -1.26 -5.13 -15.72
CA ILE A 235 -0.92 -6.55 -15.62
C ILE A 235 -0.04 -6.67 -14.38
N CYS A 236 -0.67 -6.97 -13.24
CA CYS A 236 -0.04 -6.87 -11.92
C CYS A 236 0.97 -7.99 -11.67
N GLU A 237 0.79 -9.12 -12.33
CA GLU A 237 1.73 -10.23 -12.39
C GLU A 237 1.68 -10.85 -13.78
N TYR A 238 2.83 -10.92 -14.43
CA TYR A 238 3.03 -11.70 -15.64
C TYR A 238 4.31 -12.50 -15.59
N ALA A 239 4.26 -13.76 -15.99
CA ALA A 239 5.46 -14.50 -16.34
C ALA A 239 5.18 -15.58 -17.39
N ALA A 240 6.24 -15.96 -18.10
CA ALA A 240 6.25 -17.13 -18.95
C ALA A 240 7.38 -18.07 -18.51
N THR A 241 7.11 -19.38 -18.49
CA THR A 241 8.09 -20.34 -17.99
C THR A 241 9.17 -20.69 -19.02
N HIS A 242 10.42 -20.82 -18.58
CA HIS A 242 11.51 -21.43 -19.36
C HIS A 242 11.82 -22.87 -18.93
N PHE A 243 11.26 -23.34 -17.82
CA PHE A 243 11.42 -24.72 -17.35
C PHE A 243 10.12 -25.24 -16.74
N CYS A 244 9.68 -26.41 -17.17
CA CYS A 244 8.46 -27.05 -16.67
C CYS A 244 8.80 -28.32 -15.91
N ALA A 245 8.55 -28.33 -14.59
CA ALA A 245 8.83 -29.49 -13.74
C ALA A 245 7.90 -30.68 -14.07
N ALA A 246 6.68 -30.42 -14.54
CA ALA A 246 5.71 -31.47 -14.90
C ALA A 246 6.22 -32.43 -15.97
N CYS A 247 6.89 -31.90 -17.00
CA CYS A 247 7.57 -32.68 -18.04
C CYS A 247 9.08 -32.79 -17.83
N ASN A 248 9.60 -32.25 -16.73
CA ASN A 248 11.03 -32.16 -16.40
C ASN A 248 11.88 -31.73 -17.62
N SER A 249 11.44 -30.67 -18.30
CA SER A 249 12.03 -30.24 -19.57
C SER A 249 12.25 -28.72 -19.61
N ASP A 250 13.34 -28.34 -20.28
CA ASP A 250 13.51 -26.98 -20.77
C ASP A 250 12.42 -26.67 -21.80
N VAL A 251 11.76 -25.53 -21.60
CA VAL A 251 10.68 -25.03 -22.46
C VAL A 251 10.94 -23.56 -22.83
N THR A 252 12.22 -23.20 -22.96
CA THR A 252 12.67 -21.82 -23.22
C THR A 252 12.00 -21.24 -24.46
N ASP A 253 11.94 -21.98 -25.58
CA ASP A 253 11.27 -21.54 -26.81
C ASP A 253 9.79 -21.15 -26.59
N PHE A 254 9.07 -21.92 -25.76
CA PHE A 254 7.68 -21.63 -25.43
C PHE A 254 7.58 -20.30 -24.67
N GLY A 255 8.38 -20.12 -23.61
CA GLY A 255 8.27 -18.92 -22.80
C GLY A 255 8.77 -17.67 -23.53
N LEU A 256 9.83 -17.77 -24.36
CA LEU A 256 10.27 -16.69 -25.25
C LEU A 256 9.15 -16.27 -26.21
N GLN A 257 8.42 -17.23 -26.77
CA GLN A 257 7.28 -16.96 -27.66
C GLN A 257 6.14 -16.26 -26.90
N GLN A 258 5.75 -16.74 -25.72
CA GLN A 258 4.64 -16.16 -24.97
C GLN A 258 4.95 -14.75 -24.48
N MET A 259 6.15 -14.53 -23.93
CA MET A 259 6.64 -13.21 -23.54
C MET A 259 6.61 -12.25 -24.74
N THR A 260 7.16 -12.67 -25.89
CA THR A 260 7.18 -11.86 -27.11
C THR A 260 5.75 -11.47 -27.53
N ARG A 261 4.83 -12.43 -27.58
CA ARG A 261 3.44 -12.20 -27.98
C ARG A 261 2.75 -11.14 -27.14
N LEU A 262 2.90 -11.20 -25.81
CA LEU A 262 2.24 -10.25 -24.92
C LEU A 262 2.87 -8.86 -25.04
N TYR A 263 4.20 -8.75 -24.88
CA TYR A 263 4.90 -7.46 -24.87
C TYR A 263 4.73 -6.69 -26.20
N GLU A 264 4.82 -7.36 -27.36
CA GLU A 264 4.65 -6.71 -28.67
C GLU A 264 3.18 -6.28 -28.93
N ALA A 265 2.20 -6.91 -28.28
CA ALA A 265 0.80 -6.56 -28.44
C ALA A 265 0.37 -5.34 -27.61
N LEU A 266 1.06 -5.02 -26.50
CA LEU A 266 0.63 -3.95 -25.60
C LEU A 266 0.51 -2.58 -26.27
N PRO A 267 1.49 -2.09 -27.05
CA PRO A 267 1.42 -0.75 -27.63
C PRO A 267 0.29 -0.57 -28.65
N THR A 268 -0.12 -1.64 -29.33
CA THR A 268 -1.02 -1.56 -30.50
C THR A 268 -2.39 -2.16 -30.27
N GLN A 269 -2.48 -3.27 -29.53
CA GLN A 269 -3.72 -3.99 -29.27
C GLN A 269 -4.32 -3.65 -27.90
N PHE A 270 -3.47 -3.32 -26.93
CA PHE A 270 -3.89 -3.04 -25.55
C PHE A 270 -3.34 -1.72 -25.00
N PRO A 271 -3.46 -0.57 -25.69
CA PRO A 271 -2.80 0.71 -25.33
C PRO A 271 -3.30 1.33 -24.01
N ARG A 272 -4.31 0.72 -23.38
CA ARG A 272 -4.86 1.11 -22.08
C ARG A 272 -4.30 0.27 -20.93
N VAL A 273 -3.43 -0.69 -21.24
CA VAL A 273 -2.50 -1.28 -20.29
C VAL A 273 -1.41 -0.27 -20.02
N LYS A 274 -1.37 0.19 -18.78
CA LYS A 274 -0.51 1.28 -18.30
C LYS A 274 0.54 0.81 -17.30
N MET A 275 0.51 -0.47 -16.92
CA MET A 275 1.56 -1.14 -16.15
C MET A 275 1.59 -2.63 -16.55
N ILE A 276 2.78 -3.22 -16.64
CA ILE A 276 3.00 -4.67 -16.68
C ILE A 276 4.15 -5.02 -15.76
N ALA A 277 3.94 -5.96 -14.82
CA ALA A 277 4.95 -6.39 -13.89
C ALA A 277 5.38 -7.84 -14.10
N TRP A 278 6.68 -8.08 -14.31
CA TRP A 278 7.21 -9.43 -14.45
C TRP A 278 7.37 -10.11 -13.08
N PHE A 279 6.90 -11.35 -12.93
CA PHE A 279 7.12 -12.17 -11.73
C PHE A 279 8.41 -12.98 -11.87
N CYS A 280 9.52 -12.46 -11.35
CA CYS A 280 10.86 -13.00 -11.56
C CYS A 280 11.26 -13.98 -10.45
N VAL A 281 10.82 -15.25 -10.57
CA VAL A 281 11.08 -16.27 -9.54
C VAL A 281 11.35 -17.63 -10.17
N ASP A 282 12.37 -18.32 -9.67
CA ASP A 282 12.48 -19.76 -9.85
C ASP A 282 11.54 -20.47 -8.86
N THR A 283 10.30 -20.70 -9.28
CA THR A 283 9.29 -21.30 -8.39
C THR A 283 9.54 -22.78 -8.14
N VAL A 284 10.30 -23.46 -9.01
CA VAL A 284 10.78 -24.83 -8.78
C VAL A 284 11.83 -24.84 -7.68
N GLY A 285 12.86 -24.00 -7.79
CA GLY A 285 13.95 -23.91 -6.81
C GLY A 285 13.48 -23.50 -5.41
N THR A 286 12.47 -22.63 -5.34
CA THR A 286 11.85 -22.17 -4.08
C THR A 286 10.76 -23.11 -3.55
N GLY A 287 10.32 -24.08 -4.35
CA GLY A 287 9.22 -25.00 -3.98
C GLY A 287 7.83 -24.37 -3.98
N LEU A 288 7.66 -23.19 -4.58
CA LEU A 288 6.38 -22.48 -4.67
C LEU A 288 5.45 -23.05 -5.75
N ALA A 289 6.00 -23.47 -6.89
CA ALA A 289 5.23 -24.07 -7.98
C ALA A 289 6.13 -24.87 -8.94
N SER A 290 5.59 -25.28 -10.07
CA SER A 290 6.23 -26.22 -11.01
C SER A 290 6.91 -25.56 -12.22
N ASN A 291 7.24 -24.27 -12.15
CA ASN A 291 7.73 -23.48 -13.29
C ASN A 291 8.91 -22.57 -12.93
N ASN A 292 9.84 -22.32 -13.85
CA ASN A 292 10.88 -21.30 -13.64
C ASN A 292 10.58 -20.06 -14.48
N TYR A 293 10.35 -18.94 -13.80
CA TYR A 293 10.00 -17.65 -14.37
C TYR A 293 11.12 -16.61 -14.25
N SER A 294 12.27 -16.98 -13.68
CA SER A 294 13.35 -16.02 -13.43
C SER A 294 13.97 -15.54 -14.75
N LEU A 295 13.97 -14.22 -14.93
CA LEU A 295 14.70 -13.57 -16.03
C LEU A 295 16.21 -13.69 -15.84
N THR A 296 16.69 -13.69 -14.59
CA THR A 296 18.13 -13.66 -14.28
C THR A 296 18.76 -15.06 -14.30
N ALA A 297 17.96 -16.12 -14.14
CA ALA A 297 18.41 -17.51 -14.24
C ALA A 297 18.66 -17.97 -15.69
N SER A 298 18.17 -17.24 -16.70
CA SER A 298 18.32 -17.58 -18.11
C SER A 298 18.81 -16.39 -18.93
N ARG A 299 20.00 -16.53 -19.51
CA ARG A 299 20.61 -15.49 -20.37
C ARG A 299 19.72 -15.14 -21.56
N GLU A 300 19.13 -16.15 -22.19
CA GLU A 300 18.26 -15.97 -23.37
C GLU A 300 16.99 -15.20 -23.01
N PHE A 301 16.42 -15.45 -21.83
CA PHE A 301 15.28 -14.69 -21.31
C PHE A 301 15.66 -13.25 -21.00
N ALA A 302 16.77 -13.01 -20.28
CA ALA A 302 17.24 -11.66 -19.98
C ALA A 302 17.51 -10.86 -21.26
N GLU A 303 18.15 -11.47 -22.27
CA GLU A 303 18.41 -10.83 -23.56
C GLU A 303 17.12 -10.50 -24.30
N ARG A 304 16.19 -11.46 -24.43
CA ARG A 304 14.93 -11.22 -25.15
C ARG A 304 14.02 -10.22 -24.42
N TYR A 305 13.93 -10.30 -23.10
CA TYR A 305 13.20 -9.33 -22.29
C TYR A 305 13.77 -7.92 -22.50
N ARG A 306 15.09 -7.75 -22.42
CA ARG A 306 15.78 -6.47 -22.65
C ARG A 306 15.48 -5.88 -24.02
N GLU A 307 15.43 -6.70 -25.08
CA GLU A 307 15.04 -6.25 -26.42
C GLU A 307 13.60 -5.73 -26.45
N LEU A 308 12.66 -6.51 -25.90
CA LEU A 308 11.23 -6.18 -25.89
C LEU A 308 10.94 -4.90 -25.11
N VAL A 309 11.52 -4.78 -23.91
CA VAL A 309 11.34 -3.60 -23.08
C VAL A 309 12.20 -2.42 -23.54
N GLY A 310 13.07 -2.61 -24.55
CA GLY A 310 13.92 -1.59 -25.16
C GLY A 310 13.13 -0.40 -25.73
N ASP A 311 11.90 -0.63 -26.18
CA ASP A 311 11.03 0.42 -26.75
C ASP A 311 10.74 1.55 -25.74
N SER A 312 10.66 2.79 -26.23
CA SER A 312 10.31 3.96 -25.43
C SER A 312 8.89 3.93 -24.85
N TYR A 313 8.01 3.08 -25.38
CA TYR A 313 6.70 2.79 -24.83
C TYR A 313 6.77 2.28 -23.39
N PHE A 314 7.81 1.52 -23.05
CA PHE A 314 7.98 0.93 -21.74
C PHE A 314 8.75 1.86 -20.79
N LEU A 315 8.08 2.38 -19.77
CA LEU A 315 8.62 3.38 -18.86
C LEU A 315 9.36 2.69 -17.71
N GLY A 316 10.64 3.04 -17.54
CA GLY A 316 11.51 2.48 -16.49
C GLY A 316 11.55 3.28 -15.18
N ARG A 317 10.98 4.48 -15.16
CA ARG A 317 10.80 5.32 -13.96
C ARG A 317 9.51 6.13 -14.11
N LEU A 318 9.06 6.77 -13.03
CA LEU A 318 7.96 7.72 -13.14
C LEU A 318 8.34 8.85 -14.12
N PRO A 319 7.47 9.20 -15.08
CA PRO A 319 7.64 10.39 -15.89
C PRO A 319 7.37 11.65 -15.05
N GLU A 320 7.72 12.80 -15.61
CA GLU A 320 7.32 14.10 -15.04
C GLU A 320 5.79 14.19 -14.91
N SER A 321 5.32 14.95 -13.91
CA SER A 321 3.89 15.14 -13.64
C SER A 321 3.11 15.71 -14.83
N SER A 322 3.76 16.48 -15.70
CA SER A 322 3.18 17.00 -16.94
C SER A 322 2.76 15.92 -17.95
N ARG A 323 3.29 14.69 -17.81
CA ARG A 323 3.00 13.53 -18.66
C ARG A 323 2.09 12.50 -17.99
N MET A 324 1.47 12.89 -16.88
CA MET A 324 0.55 12.07 -16.11
C MET A 324 -0.87 12.64 -16.19
N ILE A 325 -1.88 11.77 -16.20
CA ILE A 325 -3.29 12.16 -16.32
C ILE A 325 -4.11 11.63 -15.15
N ALA A 326 -5.01 12.46 -14.61
CA ALA A 326 -5.92 12.12 -13.51
C ALA A 326 -6.83 10.92 -13.82
N SER A 327 -7.35 10.87 -15.06
CA SER A 327 -8.24 9.81 -15.52
C SER A 327 -8.09 9.57 -17.02
N MET A 328 -8.35 8.35 -17.47
CA MET A 328 -8.37 8.01 -18.89
C MET A 328 -9.68 8.54 -19.53
N PRO A 329 -9.62 9.20 -20.71
CA PRO A 329 -10.82 9.56 -21.45
C PRO A 329 -11.67 8.32 -21.75
N ARG A 330 -12.99 8.43 -21.59
CA ARG A 330 -13.91 7.35 -21.98
C ARG A 330 -13.85 7.16 -23.49
N THR A 331 -13.71 5.92 -23.94
CA THR A 331 -13.90 5.56 -25.35
C THR A 331 -15.39 5.39 -25.61
N THR A 332 -15.91 5.88 -26.74
CA THR A 332 -17.33 5.69 -27.09
C THR A 332 -17.61 4.19 -27.28
N PRO A 333 -18.50 3.58 -26.50
CA PRO A 333 -18.82 2.16 -26.68
C PRO A 333 -19.59 1.93 -27.99
N ALA A 334 -19.47 0.74 -28.58
CA ALA A 334 -20.51 0.22 -29.47
C ALA A 334 -21.83 0.09 -28.66
N PRO A 335 -23.01 0.27 -29.28
CA PRO A 335 -24.27 0.36 -28.54
C PRO A 335 -24.60 -0.96 -27.84
N VAL A 336 -24.63 -0.94 -26.50
CA VAL A 336 -25.12 -2.04 -25.67
C VAL A 336 -26.49 -1.66 -25.11
N VAL A 337 -27.44 -2.60 -25.20
CA VAL A 337 -28.83 -2.49 -24.76
C VAL A 337 -28.89 -2.18 -23.26
N PRO A 338 -29.68 -1.18 -22.83
CA PRO A 338 -29.67 -0.72 -21.44
C PRO A 338 -30.31 -1.74 -20.48
N THR A 339 -29.59 -2.06 -19.42
CA THR A 339 -30.14 -2.62 -18.17
C THR A 339 -30.83 -1.50 -17.38
N PRO A 340 -31.97 -1.74 -16.71
CA PRO A 340 -32.73 -0.67 -16.07
C PRO A 340 -31.94 0.03 -14.96
N ALA A 341 -32.06 1.36 -14.91
CA ALA A 341 -31.43 2.19 -13.90
C ALA A 341 -32.01 1.94 -12.49
N PRO A 342 -31.18 1.93 -11.43
CA PRO A 342 -31.67 1.99 -10.07
C PRO A 342 -32.29 3.38 -9.77
N VAL A 343 -33.33 3.36 -8.97
CA VAL A 343 -34.12 4.54 -8.54
C VAL A 343 -33.26 5.40 -7.60
N PRO A 344 -33.26 6.75 -7.74
CA PRO A 344 -32.48 7.62 -6.88
C PRO A 344 -33.04 7.66 -5.46
N PHE A 345 -32.17 7.50 -4.46
CA PHE A 345 -32.44 7.99 -3.11
C PHE A 345 -32.19 9.50 -3.09
N GLY A 346 -33.15 10.23 -2.51
CA GLY A 346 -33.11 11.69 -2.39
C GLY A 346 -32.00 12.19 -1.46
N PRO A 347 -31.73 13.51 -1.47
CA PRO A 347 -30.65 14.10 -0.70
C PRO A 347 -30.92 13.99 0.81
N LEU A 348 -29.95 13.48 1.55
CA LEU A 348 -29.85 13.72 2.99
C LEU A 348 -29.20 15.10 3.18
N GLU A 349 -29.97 16.05 3.69
CA GLU A 349 -29.45 17.31 4.20
C GLU A 349 -28.61 17.03 5.45
N ILE A 350 -27.33 17.37 5.40
CA ILE A 350 -26.45 17.42 6.57
C ILE A 350 -26.66 18.79 7.22
N PRO A 351 -27.13 18.90 8.47
CA PRO A 351 -27.08 20.17 9.18
C PRO A 351 -25.61 20.49 9.52
N ALA A 352 -25.21 21.74 9.33
CA ALA A 352 -23.93 22.23 9.79
C ALA A 352 -23.81 22.04 11.32
N VAL A 353 -22.81 21.28 11.75
CA VAL A 353 -22.43 21.17 13.16
C VAL A 353 -21.46 22.30 13.45
N GLU A 354 -21.86 23.22 14.34
CA GLU A 354 -20.96 24.22 14.92
C GLU A 354 -19.82 23.53 15.67
N PRO A 355 -18.60 24.09 15.64
CA PRO A 355 -17.50 23.56 16.45
C PRO A 355 -17.89 23.62 17.94
N PRO A 356 -17.64 22.57 18.74
CA PRO A 356 -17.95 22.62 20.15
C PRO A 356 -17.08 23.67 20.84
N PRO A 357 -17.59 24.37 21.86
CA PRO A 357 -16.79 25.29 22.63
C PRO A 357 -15.72 24.51 23.40
N GLU A 358 -14.49 25.06 23.47
CA GLU A 358 -13.46 24.60 24.40
C GLU A 358 -14.05 24.50 25.80
N GLN A 359 -14.16 23.27 26.31
CA GLN A 359 -14.53 23.03 27.71
C GLN A 359 -13.27 23.11 28.58
N PRO A 360 -13.37 23.67 29.80
CA PRO A 360 -12.27 23.66 30.74
C PRO A 360 -11.95 22.21 31.13
N GLU A 361 -10.66 21.84 31.11
CA GLU A 361 -10.18 20.59 31.68
C GLU A 361 -10.49 20.56 33.19
N GLU A 362 -11.56 19.88 33.60
CA GLU A 362 -11.75 19.51 35.00
C GLU A 362 -10.97 18.21 35.28
N GLN A 363 -9.88 18.35 36.03
CA GLN A 363 -9.18 17.22 36.62
C GLN A 363 -10.13 16.46 37.57
N PRO A 364 -10.16 15.11 37.54
CA PRO A 364 -10.98 14.34 38.46
C PRO A 364 -10.54 14.64 39.91
N THR A 365 -11.46 15.21 40.72
CA THR A 365 -11.19 15.64 42.10
C THR A 365 -11.34 14.51 43.14
N GLY A 366 -11.35 13.25 42.71
CA GLY A 366 -11.30 12.06 43.57
C GLY A 366 -9.89 11.48 43.66
N PRO A 367 -9.53 10.75 44.73
CA PRO A 367 -8.29 9.99 44.73
C PRO A 367 -8.28 9.02 43.55
N LEU A 368 -7.21 9.08 42.73
CA LEU A 368 -7.06 8.20 41.57
C LEU A 368 -7.20 6.74 42.02
N PRO A 369 -7.91 5.89 41.25
CA PRO A 369 -7.87 4.47 41.51
C PRO A 369 -6.40 4.00 41.50
N PRO A 370 -5.99 3.13 42.43
CA PRO A 370 -4.64 2.59 42.43
C PRO A 370 -4.40 1.84 41.10
N THR A 371 -3.23 2.06 40.51
CA THR A 371 -2.80 1.40 39.27
C THR A 371 -1.61 0.48 39.54
N ASP A 372 -1.53 -0.62 38.81
CA ASP A 372 -0.42 -1.58 38.94
C ASP A 372 0.85 -1.10 38.21
N HIS A 373 0.71 -0.14 37.28
CA HIS A 373 1.79 0.46 36.50
C HIS A 373 1.77 2.00 36.62
N PRO A 374 2.89 2.70 36.37
CA PRO A 374 2.89 4.16 36.33
C PRO A 374 1.93 4.67 35.26
N LEU A 375 1.32 5.83 35.49
CA LEU A 375 0.49 6.46 34.45
C LEU A 375 1.33 6.79 33.22
N ALA A 376 0.71 6.69 32.04
CA ALA A 376 1.30 7.19 30.80
C ALA A 376 1.65 8.68 30.92
N LEU A 377 2.54 9.15 30.06
CA LEU A 377 2.88 10.57 29.99
C LEU A 377 1.77 11.35 29.29
N ALA A 378 1.58 12.63 29.65
CA ALA A 378 0.67 13.52 28.90
C ALA A 378 1.32 14.09 27.62
N ARG A 379 2.64 13.95 27.49
CA ARG A 379 3.44 14.35 26.33
C ARG A 379 4.79 13.65 26.38
N LEU A 380 5.37 13.38 25.21
CA LEU A 380 6.74 12.89 25.11
C LEU A 380 7.76 14.02 25.37
N GLY A 381 8.89 13.65 25.96
CA GLY A 381 10.07 14.50 26.15
C GLY A 381 11.32 13.79 25.65
N PRO A 382 12.53 14.24 26.04
CA PRO A 382 13.75 13.48 25.79
C PRO A 382 13.65 12.09 26.44
N VAL A 383 13.75 11.04 25.63
CA VAL A 383 13.63 9.65 26.08
C VAL A 383 14.99 9.14 26.50
N SER A 384 15.02 8.37 27.60
CA SER A 384 16.23 7.67 28.02
C SER A 384 16.71 6.70 26.93
N PRO A 385 18.03 6.60 26.64
CA PRO A 385 18.54 5.76 25.54
C PRO A 385 18.10 4.29 25.59
N SER A 386 17.78 3.75 26.78
CA SER A 386 17.45 2.35 27.00
C SER A 386 15.98 2.09 27.39
N GLN A 387 15.07 3.03 27.12
CA GLN A 387 13.64 2.89 27.46
C GLN A 387 12.72 3.20 26.27
N ILE A 388 11.46 2.78 26.38
CA ILE A 388 10.37 3.24 25.52
C ILE A 388 9.45 4.09 26.40
N ASP A 389 9.27 5.37 26.06
CA ASP A 389 8.30 6.23 26.74
C ASP A 389 6.96 6.20 26.00
N ILE A 390 5.86 6.16 26.76
CA ILE A 390 4.49 6.11 26.24
C ILE A 390 3.73 7.35 26.71
N ALA A 391 3.14 8.07 25.77
CA ALA A 391 2.28 9.22 26.03
C ALA A 391 0.88 9.05 25.45
N VAL A 392 -0.10 9.67 26.10
CA VAL A 392 -1.46 9.87 25.57
C VAL A 392 -1.62 11.33 25.21
N ILE A 393 -1.95 11.60 23.95
CA ILE A 393 -2.17 12.92 23.39
C ILE A 393 -3.66 13.11 23.13
N GLY A 394 -4.21 14.26 23.51
CA GLY A 394 -5.63 14.59 23.35
C GLY A 394 -6.46 14.45 24.63
N ALA A 395 -5.93 13.78 25.67
CA ALA A 395 -6.54 13.76 27.00
C ALA A 395 -5.47 13.51 28.09
N PRO A 396 -5.70 13.95 29.34
CA PRO A 396 -4.84 13.55 30.44
C PRO A 396 -4.92 12.03 30.68
N PRO A 397 -3.79 11.33 30.89
CA PRO A 397 -3.75 9.89 31.17
C PRO A 397 -4.60 9.45 32.38
N SER A 398 -4.90 10.36 33.30
CA SER A 398 -5.76 10.14 34.47
C SER A 398 -7.26 10.30 34.19
N ALA A 399 -7.66 10.77 33.00
CA ALA A 399 -9.04 10.95 32.59
C ALA A 399 -9.17 10.95 31.06
N VAL A 400 -8.86 9.81 30.44
CA VAL A 400 -8.94 9.62 28.99
C VAL A 400 -10.41 9.53 28.56
N ARG A 401 -10.78 10.26 27.51
CA ARG A 401 -12.12 10.32 26.91
C ARG A 401 -12.02 10.48 25.40
N GLY A 402 -13.00 9.94 24.67
CA GLY A 402 -13.11 10.15 23.24
C GLY A 402 -11.93 9.61 22.45
N GLU A 403 -11.62 10.27 21.34
CA GLU A 403 -10.48 9.92 20.50
C GLU A 403 -9.20 10.56 21.02
N VAL A 404 -8.19 9.74 21.26
CA VAL A 404 -6.85 10.13 21.68
C VAL A 404 -5.81 9.45 20.80
N GLU A 405 -4.56 9.89 20.89
CA GLU A 405 -3.44 9.27 20.21
C GLU A 405 -2.45 8.73 21.24
N ILE A 406 -2.14 7.44 21.15
CA ILE A 406 -1.05 6.82 21.92
C ILE A 406 0.22 6.99 21.11
N VAL A 407 1.22 7.63 21.71
CA VAL A 407 2.51 7.89 21.08
C VAL A 407 3.61 7.21 21.88
N ALA A 408 4.46 6.46 21.19
CA ALA A 408 5.65 5.83 21.76
C ALA A 408 6.91 6.35 21.08
N GLU A 409 7.95 6.54 21.88
CA GLU A 409 9.28 6.90 21.42
C GLU A 409 10.30 5.98 22.08
N ALA A 410 11.15 5.36 21.28
CA ALA A 410 12.16 4.43 21.74
C ALA A 410 13.52 5.11 21.83
N GLY A 411 14.24 4.86 22.92
CA GLY A 411 15.62 5.31 23.09
C GLY A 411 16.56 4.70 22.05
N GLU A 412 17.61 5.45 21.72
CA GLU A 412 18.56 5.13 20.65
C GLU A 412 19.33 3.81 20.83
N ASP A 413 19.53 3.34 22.08
CA ASP A 413 20.28 2.11 22.35
C ASP A 413 19.45 0.84 22.08
N LEU A 414 18.12 0.95 21.96
CA LEU A 414 17.24 -0.21 21.82
C LEU A 414 17.15 -0.73 20.37
N ASN A 415 17.56 0.05 19.37
CA ASN A 415 17.44 -0.28 17.95
C ASN A 415 16.04 -0.80 17.55
N VAL A 416 15.01 -0.11 18.05
CA VAL A 416 13.60 -0.41 17.75
C VAL A 416 13.24 0.12 16.36
N GLU A 417 12.78 -0.76 15.49
CA GLU A 417 12.32 -0.41 14.14
C GLU A 417 10.80 -0.55 13.98
N VAL A 418 10.16 -1.38 14.81
CA VAL A 418 8.72 -1.65 14.78
C VAL A 418 8.22 -1.65 16.22
N VAL A 419 7.02 -1.11 16.46
CA VAL A 419 6.33 -1.27 17.73
C VAL A 419 4.96 -1.89 17.55
N GLU A 420 4.58 -2.74 18.50
CA GLU A 420 3.21 -3.17 18.70
C GLU A 420 2.59 -2.44 19.88
N PHE A 421 1.33 -2.04 19.74
CA PHE A 421 0.50 -1.50 20.79
C PHE A 421 -0.50 -2.55 21.25
N HIS A 422 -0.58 -2.73 22.56
CA HIS A 422 -1.54 -3.61 23.22
C HIS A 422 -2.32 -2.81 24.27
N ILE A 423 -3.62 -3.09 24.39
CA ILE A 423 -4.47 -2.55 25.45
C ILE A 423 -5.04 -3.72 26.25
N ASP A 424 -4.82 -3.72 27.56
CA ASP A 424 -5.22 -4.80 28.47
C ASP A 424 -4.72 -6.18 28.02
N GLY A 425 -3.50 -6.21 27.49
CA GLY A 425 -2.86 -7.42 26.92
C GLY A 425 -3.44 -7.89 25.59
N GLN A 426 -4.39 -7.15 25.00
CA GLN A 426 -4.90 -7.41 23.65
C GLN A 426 -4.16 -6.58 22.62
N TRP A 427 -3.62 -7.23 21.60
CA TRP A 427 -2.97 -6.57 20.46
C TRP A 427 -3.96 -5.65 19.73
N ARG A 428 -3.52 -4.43 19.39
CA ARG A 428 -4.33 -3.40 18.72
C ARG A 428 -3.76 -2.96 17.39
N ALA A 429 -2.48 -2.61 17.39
CA ALA A 429 -1.85 -2.01 16.23
C ALA A 429 -0.36 -2.34 16.17
N ILE A 430 0.19 -2.20 14.98
CA ILE A 430 1.62 -2.34 14.73
C ILE A 430 2.06 -1.25 13.75
N THR A 431 3.19 -0.60 14.03
CA THR A 431 3.72 0.47 13.17
C THR A 431 5.24 0.49 13.21
N ASN A 432 5.83 0.85 12.08
CA ASN A 432 7.27 1.06 11.92
C ASN A 432 7.58 2.52 11.54
N VAL A 433 6.63 3.43 11.75
CA VAL A 433 6.77 4.84 11.42
C VAL A 433 7.01 5.63 12.70
N THR A 434 8.18 6.25 12.82
CA THR A 434 8.50 7.14 13.94
C THR A 434 8.00 8.57 13.69
N PRO A 435 7.61 9.32 14.73
CA PRO A 435 7.32 8.83 16.08
C PRO A 435 6.15 7.84 16.07
N PHE A 436 6.26 6.75 16.83
CA PHE A 436 5.33 5.64 16.73
C PHE A 436 3.98 6.04 17.31
N ARG A 437 2.92 5.90 16.52
CA ARG A 437 1.58 6.41 16.84
C ARG A 437 0.51 5.36 16.61
N PHE A 438 -0.51 5.43 17.45
CA PHE A 438 -1.69 4.60 17.38
C PHE A 438 -2.91 5.43 17.83
N PRO A 439 -3.90 5.70 16.94
CA PRO A 439 -5.14 6.35 17.36
C PRO A 439 -5.99 5.38 18.19
N TRP A 440 -6.53 5.85 19.31
CA TRP A 440 -7.37 5.04 20.19
C TRP A 440 -8.65 5.78 20.55
N ASN A 441 -9.80 5.15 20.28
CA ASN A 441 -11.10 5.65 20.72
C ASN A 441 -11.47 5.03 22.08
N ALA A 442 -11.21 5.77 23.16
CA ALA A 442 -11.46 5.34 24.52
C ALA A 442 -12.96 5.24 24.86
N SER A 443 -13.86 5.82 24.04
CA SER A 443 -15.31 5.67 24.23
C SER A 443 -15.83 4.27 23.90
N LEU A 444 -15.01 3.42 23.26
CA LEU A 444 -15.35 2.04 22.91
C LEU A 444 -14.98 1.01 23.98
N VAL A 445 -14.41 1.44 25.11
CA VAL A 445 -14.03 0.56 26.23
C VAL A 445 -14.76 0.94 27.51
N GLU A 446 -14.84 -0.01 28.45
CA GLU A 446 -15.47 0.22 29.74
C GLU A 446 -14.70 1.26 30.57
N PRO A 447 -15.37 2.14 31.34
CA PRO A 447 -14.68 3.04 32.25
C PRO A 447 -13.87 2.28 33.31
N GLY A 448 -12.63 2.67 33.54
CA GLY A 448 -11.74 1.98 34.47
C GLY A 448 -10.26 2.23 34.24
N VAL A 449 -9.42 1.49 34.97
CA VAL A 449 -7.98 1.44 34.72
C VAL A 449 -7.71 0.48 33.57
N HIS A 450 -6.97 0.95 32.58
CA HIS A 450 -6.48 0.12 31.46
C HIS A 450 -4.96 0.13 31.43
N THR A 451 -4.36 -0.93 30.90
CA THR A 451 -2.93 -0.99 30.63
C THR A 451 -2.64 -0.73 29.16
N LEU A 452 -1.66 0.12 28.89
CA LEU A 452 -1.06 0.32 27.57
C LEU A 452 0.31 -0.34 27.58
N THR A 453 0.49 -1.35 26.73
CA THR A 453 1.77 -2.03 26.56
C THR A 453 2.31 -1.75 25.16
N VAL A 454 3.56 -1.30 25.09
CA VAL A 454 4.29 -1.11 23.84
C VAL A 454 5.45 -2.09 23.79
N VAL A 455 5.46 -2.95 22.77
CA VAL A 455 6.53 -3.91 22.50
C VAL A 455 7.37 -3.37 21.34
N GLY A 456 8.61 -2.97 21.63
CA GLY A 456 9.58 -2.57 20.61
C GLY A 456 10.32 -3.78 20.04
N MET A 457 10.42 -3.85 18.72
CA MET A 457 11.05 -4.92 17.97
C MET A 457 12.13 -4.38 17.03
N ASN A 458 13.15 -5.19 16.76
CA ASN A 458 14.18 -4.88 15.77
C ASN A 458 13.73 -5.20 14.33
N SER A 459 14.64 -5.02 13.36
CA SER A 459 14.42 -5.28 11.93
C SER A 459 14.00 -6.72 11.58
N GLY A 460 14.24 -7.68 12.47
CA GLY A 460 13.86 -9.08 12.31
C GLY A 460 12.52 -9.43 12.97
N SER A 461 11.74 -8.43 13.39
CA SER A 461 10.50 -8.61 14.16
C SER A 461 10.71 -9.38 15.46
N VAL A 462 11.90 -9.26 16.07
CA VAL A 462 12.21 -9.86 17.37
C VAL A 462 12.00 -8.81 18.46
N PRO A 463 11.19 -9.08 19.51
CA PRO A 463 11.04 -8.19 20.65
C PRO A 463 12.40 -7.91 21.33
N VAL A 464 12.71 -6.62 21.50
CA VAL A 464 13.95 -6.15 22.15
C VAL A 464 13.66 -5.39 23.45
N HIS A 465 12.48 -4.80 23.58
CA HIS A 465 12.06 -4.08 24.79
C HIS A 465 10.54 -4.04 24.91
N GLU A 466 10.04 -3.92 26.13
CA GLU A 466 8.62 -3.74 26.41
C GLU A 466 8.44 -2.71 27.51
N THR A 467 7.44 -1.84 27.37
CA THR A 467 7.02 -0.92 28.44
C THR A 467 5.52 -1.00 28.63
N THR A 468 5.09 -1.07 29.89
CA THR A 468 3.67 -1.06 30.28
C THR A 468 3.39 0.10 31.21
N VAL A 469 2.39 0.91 30.85
CA VAL A 469 1.87 2.04 31.63
C VAL A 469 0.36 1.90 31.83
N SER A 470 -0.22 2.67 32.75
CA SER A 470 -1.66 2.72 32.98
C SER A 470 -2.29 4.00 32.45
N VAL A 471 -3.57 3.91 32.11
CA VAL A 471 -4.45 5.05 31.84
C VAL A 471 -5.78 4.82 32.55
N ILE A 472 -6.53 5.90 32.81
CA ILE A 472 -7.85 5.83 33.42
C ILE A 472 -8.88 6.36 32.42
N VAL A 473 -9.71 5.47 31.90
CA VAL A 473 -10.84 5.82 31.03
C VAL A 473 -12.01 6.19 31.91
N VAL A 474 -12.63 7.34 31.61
CA VAL A 474 -13.76 7.86 32.38
C VAL A 474 -15.01 7.88 31.50
N GLY A 475 -16.12 7.37 32.03
CA GLY A 475 -17.39 7.30 31.29
C GLY A 475 -17.95 8.69 30.95
N GLU A 476 -18.78 8.77 29.91
CA GLU A 476 -19.51 10.00 29.59
C GLU A 476 -20.32 10.45 30.81
N VAL A 477 -20.15 11.71 31.19
CA VAL A 477 -20.97 12.30 32.26
C VAL A 477 -22.34 12.50 31.65
N GLY A 478 -23.30 11.64 31.99
CA GLY A 478 -24.70 11.82 31.61
C GLY A 478 -25.20 13.17 32.09
N GLY A 479 -25.43 14.09 31.15
CA GLY A 479 -26.09 15.38 31.35
C GLY A 479 -27.56 15.31 30.98
#